data_AF-A0AAU7R109-F1
#
_entry.id   AF-A0AAU7R109-F1
#
_cell.length_a   1.000
_cell.length_b   1.000
_cell.length_c   1.000
_cell.angle_alpha   90.00
_cell.angle_beta   90.00
_cell.angle_gamma   90.00
#
_symmetry.space_group_name_H-M   'P 1'
#
loop_
_entity.id
_entity.type
_entity.pdbx_description
1 polymer ?
#
loop_
_entity_poly.entity_id
_entity_poly.type
_entity_poly.pdbx_seq_one_letter_code
_entity_poly.pdbx_strand_id
1 'polypeptide(L)'
;MRLRKKLLAAALTTTVGIIGFVAPAHANTSQGFVAGSGAVTDDFGDEGTVSRSSHTRSGATGLWQYILWADGAKESDGSAFDASDIDCDFGPNTEYATKDWQRRYGLSADGVVGTGTFGRADNKLAQVGDLGEGQIRVRYNGSVHTFDMIRNGYNSGLNSYGYFSTGSYAFYRYSSAPSDCV
;
A
#
# COMPACT_ATOMS: atom_id res chain seq x y z
N MET A 1 -25.97 -8.96 -52.52
CA MET A 1 -26.39 -7.78 -51.74
C MET A 1 -25.16 -7.23 -51.01
N ARG A 2 -24.76 -5.99 -51.32
CA ARG A 2 -23.94 -4.99 -50.57
C ARG A 2 -22.78 -5.48 -49.66
N LEU A 3 -21.60 -4.88 -49.57
CA LEU A 3 -20.88 -3.82 -50.28
C LEU A 3 -19.48 -3.75 -49.61
N ARG A 4 -18.42 -4.00 -50.38
CA ARG A 4 -17.09 -3.33 -50.40
C ARG A 4 -16.58 -2.61 -49.14
N LYS A 5 -15.30 -2.83 -48.79
CA LYS A 5 -14.13 -1.93 -49.01
C LYS A 5 -12.92 -2.45 -48.19
N LYS A 6 -11.80 -2.80 -48.86
CA LYS A 6 -10.54 -1.99 -49.00
C LYS A 6 -9.80 -1.85 -47.65
N LEU A 7 -8.49 -1.97 -47.48
CA LEU A 7 -7.25 -2.05 -48.28
C LEU A 7 -6.14 -2.33 -47.23
N LEU A 8 -5.20 -3.25 -47.48
CA LEU A 8 -3.76 -2.98 -47.64
C LEU A 8 -3.05 -2.23 -46.49
N ALA A 9 -2.09 -2.88 -45.82
CA ALA A 9 -0.64 -2.54 -45.87
C ALA A 9 0.18 -3.01 -44.64
N ALA A 10 1.37 -3.55 -44.95
CA ALA A 10 2.69 -3.40 -44.28
C ALA A 10 2.85 -3.82 -42.80
N ALA A 11 3.66 -4.85 -42.47
CA ALA A 11 5.14 -4.93 -42.41
C ALA A 11 5.60 -4.90 -40.93
N LEU A 12 6.06 -6.04 -40.39
CA LEU A 12 7.46 -6.35 -40.06
C LEU A 12 8.05 -5.52 -38.91
N THR A 13 8.38 -6.15 -37.77
CA THR A 13 9.68 -6.03 -37.06
C THR A 13 9.77 -6.84 -35.74
N THR A 14 10.64 -7.85 -35.78
CA THR A 14 11.70 -8.23 -34.79
C THR A 14 11.46 -8.19 -33.27
N THR A 15 11.42 -9.41 -32.69
CA THR A 15 12.16 -9.92 -31.50
C THR A 15 12.61 -8.96 -30.40
N VAL A 16 12.15 -9.18 -29.15
CA VAL A 16 13.00 -9.18 -27.92
C VAL A 16 12.39 -10.18 -26.92
N GLY A 17 13.24 -11.04 -26.35
CA GLY A 17 12.84 -12.01 -25.32
C GLY A 17 12.31 -11.30 -24.07
N ILE A 18 11.07 -11.61 -23.71
CA ILE A 18 10.49 -11.15 -22.46
C ILE A 18 10.90 -12.17 -21.40
N ILE A 19 11.94 -11.85 -20.62
CA ILE A 19 12.03 -12.37 -19.26
C ILE A 19 10.72 -11.93 -18.62
N GLY A 20 9.84 -12.88 -18.33
CA GLY A 20 8.50 -12.63 -17.81
C GLY A 20 8.60 -11.95 -16.45
N PHE A 21 8.68 -10.63 -16.45
CA PHE A 21 8.19 -9.84 -15.34
C PHE A 21 6.67 -10.02 -15.39
N VAL A 22 6.16 -10.96 -14.59
CA VAL A 22 4.76 -10.89 -14.18
C VAL A 22 4.64 -9.53 -13.50
N ALA A 23 4.07 -8.56 -14.20
CA ALA A 23 3.65 -7.33 -13.56
C ALA A 23 2.76 -7.77 -12.38
N PRO A 24 3.06 -7.31 -11.15
CA PRO A 24 2.20 -7.65 -10.04
C PRO A 24 0.76 -7.25 -10.37
N ALA A 25 -0.17 -8.08 -9.90
CA ALA A 25 -1.59 -7.88 -10.10
C ALA A 25 -1.99 -6.44 -9.77
N HIS A 26 -2.82 -5.86 -10.64
CA HIS A 26 -3.15 -4.45 -10.63
C HIS A 26 -3.69 -3.98 -9.27
N ALA A 27 -2.96 -3.03 -8.68
CA ALA A 27 -3.46 -2.03 -7.74
C ALA A 27 -4.92 -1.62 -8.02
N ASN A 28 -5.89 -1.95 -7.16
CA ASN A 28 -7.28 -1.47 -7.32
C ASN A 28 -7.53 -0.14 -6.58
N THR A 29 -6.82 0.91 -7.00
CA THR A 29 -7.02 2.27 -6.46
C THR A 29 -8.43 2.82 -6.71
N SER A 30 -9.24 2.17 -7.56
CA SER A 30 -10.60 2.59 -7.89
C SER A 30 -11.56 2.49 -6.69
N GLN A 31 -11.24 1.70 -5.67
CA GLN A 31 -12.02 1.66 -4.42
C GLN A 31 -11.68 2.85 -3.49
N GLY A 32 -10.48 3.43 -3.64
CA GLY A 32 -10.10 4.69 -3.00
C GLY A 32 -9.48 4.57 -1.60
N PHE A 33 -9.28 3.35 -1.08
CA PHE A 33 -8.65 3.06 0.21
C PHE A 33 -7.95 1.70 0.17
N VAL A 34 -7.08 1.45 1.14
CA VAL A 34 -6.43 0.14 1.37
C VAL A 34 -7.49 -0.88 1.81
N ALA A 35 -7.81 -1.82 0.94
CA ALA A 35 -8.93 -2.74 0.96
C ALA A 35 -8.46 -4.19 1.09
N GLY A 36 -8.66 -4.77 2.27
CA GLY A 36 -8.38 -6.18 2.48
C GLY A 36 -9.63 -7.06 2.39
N SER A 37 -9.67 -8.05 1.49
CA SER A 37 -10.72 -9.09 1.48
C SER A 37 -10.14 -10.49 1.62
N GLY A 38 -10.76 -11.37 2.40
CA GLY A 38 -10.24 -12.72 2.65
C GLY A 38 -9.29 -12.78 3.85
N ALA A 39 -8.15 -13.47 3.71
CA ALA A 39 -7.20 -13.63 4.80
C ALA A 39 -6.60 -12.27 5.19
N VAL A 40 -6.09 -12.15 6.42
CA VAL A 40 -5.50 -10.88 6.90
C VAL A 40 -4.06 -10.69 6.37
N THR A 41 -3.48 -11.75 5.80
CA THR A 41 -2.05 -11.86 5.46
C THR A 41 -1.73 -11.52 4.01
N ASP A 42 -2.68 -10.98 3.24
CA ASP A 42 -2.53 -10.63 1.83
C ASP A 42 -3.26 -9.32 1.45
N ASP A 43 -3.56 -8.50 2.46
CA ASP A 43 -4.52 -7.41 2.38
C ASP A 43 -3.93 -6.06 1.89
N PHE A 44 -2.60 -5.92 1.76
CA PHE A 44 -1.95 -4.74 1.16
C PHE A 44 -1.35 -5.04 -0.23
N GLY A 45 -1.16 -6.31 -0.59
CA GLY A 45 -0.43 -6.70 -1.80
C GLY A 45 -1.06 -6.26 -3.13
N ASP A 46 -2.38 -6.21 -3.24
CA ASP A 46 -3.11 -5.81 -4.46
C ASP A 46 -3.46 -4.31 -4.50
N GLU A 47 -2.77 -3.52 -3.68
CA GLU A 47 -3.09 -2.12 -3.46
C GLU A 47 -2.35 -1.11 -4.34
N GLY A 48 -2.91 0.11 -4.34
CA GLY A 48 -2.38 1.31 -5.00
C GLY A 48 -0.93 1.65 -4.68
N THR A 49 -0.21 2.13 -5.69
CA THR A 49 1.13 2.68 -5.49
C THR A 49 1.08 3.96 -4.67
N VAL A 50 1.94 4.07 -3.65
CA VAL A 50 2.22 5.30 -2.92
C VAL A 50 3.68 5.70 -3.15
N SER A 51 3.91 6.96 -3.51
CA SER A 51 5.24 7.53 -3.73
C SER A 51 5.17 9.06 -3.76
N ARG A 52 6.30 9.71 -4.05
CA ARG A 52 6.36 11.18 -4.23
C ARG A 52 5.50 11.72 -5.38
N SER A 53 5.13 10.88 -6.35
CA SER A 53 4.34 11.28 -7.53
C SER A 53 2.97 10.59 -7.60
N SER A 54 2.61 9.76 -6.62
CA SER A 54 1.36 9.02 -6.60
C SER A 54 0.84 8.91 -5.17
N HIS A 55 -0.37 9.44 -4.95
CA HIS A 55 -1.00 9.47 -3.62
C HIS A 55 -0.13 10.09 -2.53
N THR A 56 0.70 11.07 -2.92
CA THR A 56 1.71 11.70 -2.08
C THR A 56 1.17 12.08 -0.71
N ARG A 57 0.03 12.79 -0.65
CA ARG A 57 -0.63 13.18 0.60
C ARG A 57 -1.93 12.41 0.81
N SER A 58 -1.87 11.28 1.51
CA SER A 58 -3.00 10.34 1.62
C SER A 58 -2.99 9.52 2.93
N GLY A 59 -4.15 8.98 3.32
CA GLY A 59 -4.20 8.01 4.42
C GLY A 59 -3.37 6.75 4.15
N ALA A 60 -3.26 6.30 2.89
CA ALA A 60 -2.38 5.19 2.50
C ALA A 60 -0.89 5.53 2.73
N THR A 61 -0.49 6.79 2.51
CA THR A 61 0.83 7.28 2.92
C THR A 61 1.03 7.20 4.43
N GLY A 62 0.05 7.65 5.20
CA GLY A 62 0.11 7.58 6.67
C GLY A 62 0.26 6.14 7.17
N LEU A 63 -0.49 5.18 6.60
CA LEU A 63 -0.31 3.76 6.89
C LEU A 63 1.12 3.30 6.64
N TRP A 64 1.69 3.69 5.49
CA TRP A 64 3.06 3.32 5.15
C TRP A 64 4.08 3.92 6.14
N GLN A 65 3.90 5.16 6.57
CA GLN A 65 4.75 5.77 7.58
C GLN A 65 4.66 5.06 8.94
N TYR A 66 3.47 4.60 9.36
CA TYR A 66 3.35 3.72 10.53
C TYR A 66 4.12 2.41 10.37
N ILE A 67 4.14 1.81 9.18
CA ILE A 67 4.93 0.60 8.89
C ILE A 67 6.44 0.90 8.97
N LEU A 68 6.89 2.03 8.41
CA LEU A 68 8.30 2.46 8.48
C LEU A 68 8.75 2.64 9.93
N TRP A 69 7.95 3.36 10.73
CA TRP A 69 8.17 3.53 12.16
C TRP A 69 8.20 2.18 12.88
N ALA A 70 7.20 1.31 12.65
CA ALA A 70 7.09 0.02 13.31
C ALA A 70 8.26 -0.93 13.01
N ASP A 71 8.83 -0.84 11.81
CA ASP A 71 10.01 -1.61 11.43
C ASP A 71 11.34 -0.91 11.71
N GLY A 72 11.32 0.29 12.28
CA GLY A 72 12.52 1.08 12.53
C GLY A 72 13.34 1.30 11.26
N ALA A 73 12.67 1.65 10.16
CA ALA A 73 13.33 2.07 8.93
C ALA A 73 14.27 3.24 9.18
N LYS A 74 15.35 3.31 8.42
CA LYS A 74 16.36 4.35 8.62
C LYS A 74 16.09 5.59 7.78
N GLU A 75 16.21 6.74 8.43
CA GLU A 75 16.18 8.04 7.78
C GLU A 75 17.50 8.35 7.10
N SER A 76 17.53 9.46 6.36
CA SER A 76 18.72 9.86 5.60
C SER A 76 19.95 10.17 6.45
N ASP A 77 19.76 10.53 7.72
CA ASP A 77 20.83 10.80 8.69
C ASP A 77 21.23 9.54 9.50
N GLY A 78 20.56 8.40 9.27
CA GLY A 78 20.80 7.13 9.96
C GLY A 78 20.03 6.94 11.27
N SER A 79 19.22 7.92 11.68
CA SER A 79 18.24 7.76 12.76
C SER A 79 17.18 6.70 12.42
N ALA A 80 16.40 6.27 13.40
CA ALA A 80 15.19 5.50 13.10
C ALA A 80 14.05 6.45 12.74
N PHE A 81 13.20 6.04 11.80
CA PHE A 81 12.03 6.79 11.39
C PHE A 81 11.13 7.07 12.59
N ASP A 82 10.92 8.35 12.88
CA ASP A 82 10.26 8.77 14.11
C ASP A 82 8.73 8.81 13.96
N ALA A 83 8.03 8.69 15.09
CA ALA A 83 6.57 8.82 15.09
C ALA A 83 6.10 10.23 14.68
N SER A 84 6.96 11.25 14.81
CA SER A 84 6.70 12.62 14.35
C SER A 84 6.70 12.78 12.84
N ASP A 85 7.31 11.85 12.10
CA ASP A 85 7.36 11.85 10.63
C ASP A 85 6.11 11.21 10.00
N ILE A 86 5.12 10.81 10.81
CA ILE A 86 3.84 10.28 10.36
C ILE A 86 2.89 11.45 10.09
N ASP A 87 3.14 12.15 8.98
CA ASP A 87 2.43 13.36 8.52
C ASP A 87 1.50 13.10 7.31
N CYS A 88 1.42 11.84 6.88
CA CYS A 88 0.68 11.38 5.69
C CYS A 88 1.14 12.03 4.38
N ASP A 89 2.34 12.63 4.34
CA ASP A 89 3.00 13.17 3.15
C ASP A 89 4.23 12.32 2.77
N PHE A 90 4.24 11.84 1.53
CA PHE A 90 5.33 11.03 1.01
C PHE A 90 6.45 11.97 0.56
N GLY A 91 7.14 12.56 1.53
CA GLY A 91 8.28 13.45 1.31
C GLY A 91 9.60 12.72 1.04
N PRO A 92 10.72 13.47 0.90
CA PRO A 92 12.05 12.89 0.71
C PRO A 92 12.51 11.97 1.84
N ASN A 93 12.15 12.27 3.09
CA ASN A 93 12.49 11.42 4.23
C ASN A 93 11.76 10.07 4.15
N THR A 94 10.45 10.10 3.91
CA THR A 94 9.62 8.90 3.66
C THR A 94 10.15 8.08 2.48
N GLU A 95 10.56 8.72 1.37
CA GLU A 95 11.18 8.02 0.23
C GLU A 95 12.48 7.33 0.63
N TYR A 96 13.34 8.00 1.39
CA TYR A 96 14.61 7.42 1.84
C TYR A 96 14.38 6.21 2.76
N ALA A 97 13.52 6.36 3.76
CA ALA A 97 13.16 5.29 4.68
C ALA A 97 12.49 4.11 3.97
N THR A 98 11.70 4.39 2.92
CA THR A 98 11.15 3.35 2.04
C THR A 98 12.25 2.56 1.35
N LYS A 99 13.27 3.23 0.80
CA LYS A 99 14.41 2.56 0.17
C LYS A 99 15.19 1.73 1.18
N ASP A 100 15.42 2.24 2.39
CA ASP A 100 16.05 1.46 3.46
C ASP A 100 15.24 0.19 3.78
N TRP A 101 13.95 0.35 4.03
CA TRP A 101 13.03 -0.75 4.30
C TRP A 101 13.07 -1.79 3.17
N GLN A 102 12.94 -1.37 1.92
CA GLN A 102 13.01 -2.24 0.75
C GLN A 102 14.32 -3.05 0.71
N ARG A 103 15.48 -2.42 0.96
CA ARG A 103 16.78 -3.14 1.03
C ARG A 103 16.78 -4.19 2.14
N ARG A 104 16.31 -3.84 3.34
CA ARG A 104 16.28 -4.75 4.50
C ARG A 104 15.45 -5.99 4.24
N TYR A 105 14.42 -5.89 3.39
CA TYR A 105 13.57 -7.02 3.03
C TYR A 105 13.86 -7.64 1.66
N GLY A 106 14.99 -7.29 1.03
CA GLY A 106 15.46 -7.92 -0.21
C GLY A 106 14.67 -7.51 -1.46
N LEU A 107 14.05 -6.33 -1.45
CA LEU A 107 13.34 -5.76 -2.60
C LEU A 107 14.23 -4.78 -3.37
N SER A 108 13.80 -4.41 -4.58
CA SER A 108 14.36 -3.26 -5.29
C SER A 108 14.14 -2.00 -4.45
N ALA A 109 15.20 -1.23 -4.21
CA ALA A 109 15.18 -0.02 -3.38
C ALA A 109 14.86 1.23 -4.20
N ASP A 110 13.72 1.24 -4.89
CA ASP A 110 13.27 2.31 -5.78
C ASP A 110 12.54 3.45 -5.04
N GLY A 111 12.15 3.24 -3.78
CA GLY A 111 11.43 4.23 -2.97
C GLY A 111 9.95 4.34 -3.32
N VAL A 112 9.42 3.37 -4.06
CA VAL A 112 8.02 3.31 -4.49
C VAL A 112 7.32 2.17 -3.76
N VAL A 113 6.24 2.48 -3.05
CA VAL A 113 5.45 1.47 -2.35
C VAL A 113 4.41 0.91 -3.30
N GLY A 114 4.77 -0.17 -4.01
CA GLY A 114 3.84 -0.92 -4.85
C GLY A 114 3.55 -2.31 -4.27
N THR A 115 2.89 -3.16 -5.05
CA THR A 115 2.52 -4.54 -4.67
C THR A 115 3.65 -5.34 -4.04
N GLY A 116 4.87 -5.28 -4.57
CA GLY A 116 6.00 -6.03 -4.00
C GLY A 116 6.40 -5.54 -2.60
N THR A 117 6.27 -4.23 -2.35
CA THR A 117 6.59 -3.62 -1.06
C THR A 117 5.47 -3.86 -0.05
N PHE A 118 4.22 -3.61 -0.42
CA PHE A 118 3.08 -3.88 0.45
C PHE A 118 2.87 -5.37 0.72
N GLY A 119 2.96 -6.23 -0.31
CA GLY A 119 2.89 -7.67 -0.14
C GLY A 119 4.00 -8.25 0.74
N ARG A 120 5.13 -7.53 0.87
CA ARG A 120 6.16 -7.90 1.86
C ARG A 120 5.73 -7.52 3.28
N ALA A 121 5.11 -6.35 3.46
CA ALA A 121 4.59 -5.89 4.74
C ALA A 121 3.43 -6.78 5.24
N ASP A 122 2.61 -7.33 4.34
CA ASP A 122 1.51 -8.23 4.67
C ASP A 122 1.90 -9.42 5.55
N ASN A 123 3.13 -9.93 5.37
CA ASN A 123 3.65 -11.06 6.16
C ASN A 123 3.77 -10.75 7.66
N LYS A 124 3.56 -9.49 8.07
CA LYS A 124 3.61 -9.03 9.46
C LYS A 124 2.22 -8.74 10.04
N LEU A 125 1.16 -8.89 9.25
CA LEU A 125 -0.21 -8.73 9.70
C LEU A 125 -0.69 -9.96 10.48
N ALA A 126 -1.38 -9.73 11.58
CA ALA A 126 -2.01 -10.77 12.38
C ALA A 126 -3.39 -10.33 12.85
N GLN A 127 -4.40 -11.19 12.72
CA GLN A 127 -5.67 -10.96 13.41
C GLN A 127 -5.45 -11.18 14.92
N VAL A 128 -5.75 -10.17 15.72
CA VAL A 128 -5.56 -10.18 17.18
C VAL A 128 -6.86 -10.02 17.96
N GLY A 129 -7.99 -9.81 17.28
CA GLY A 129 -9.29 -9.76 17.92
C GLY A 129 -10.45 -9.74 16.93
N ASP A 130 -11.61 -10.13 17.42
CA ASP A 130 -12.92 -9.92 16.80
C ASP A 130 -13.64 -8.84 17.61
N LEU A 131 -14.11 -7.79 16.94
CA LEU A 131 -14.77 -6.65 17.56
C LEU A 131 -16.30 -6.72 17.43
N GLY A 132 -16.84 -7.76 16.79
CA GLY A 132 -18.25 -7.86 16.47
C GLY A 132 -18.63 -7.03 15.24
N GLU A 133 -19.88 -7.19 14.78
CA GLU A 133 -20.42 -6.46 13.62
C GLU A 133 -19.56 -6.57 12.34
N GLY A 134 -18.84 -7.69 12.18
CA GLY A 134 -17.95 -7.90 11.05
C GLY A 134 -16.66 -7.08 11.10
N GLN A 135 -16.32 -6.46 12.23
CA GLN A 135 -15.03 -5.79 12.44
C GLN A 135 -14.04 -6.71 13.12
N ILE A 136 -12.79 -6.68 12.67
CA ILE A 136 -11.69 -7.40 13.33
C ILE A 136 -10.57 -6.44 13.66
N ARG A 137 -9.84 -6.74 14.73
CA ARG A 137 -8.60 -6.05 15.06
C ARG A 137 -7.44 -6.77 14.39
N VAL A 138 -6.68 -6.02 13.59
CA VAL A 138 -5.48 -6.50 12.91
C VAL A 138 -4.27 -5.78 13.51
N ARG A 139 -3.23 -6.51 13.86
CA ARG A 139 -1.95 -5.98 14.32
C ARG A 139 -0.93 -6.05 13.20
N TYR A 140 -0.20 -4.96 12.99
CA TYR A 140 1.07 -5.00 12.29
C TYR A 140 2.20 -5.27 13.30
N ASN A 141 2.90 -6.39 13.13
CA ASN A 141 4.01 -6.80 14.01
C ASN A 141 5.34 -6.35 13.41
N GLY A 142 5.66 -5.07 13.59
CA GLY A 142 6.93 -4.51 13.16
C GLY A 142 8.12 -5.05 13.96
N SER A 143 9.33 -4.87 13.42
CA SER A 143 10.57 -5.33 14.05
C SER A 143 10.94 -4.56 15.32
N VAL A 144 10.41 -3.35 15.49
CA VAL A 144 10.72 -2.45 16.62
C VAL A 144 9.46 -2.10 17.42
N HIS A 145 8.36 -1.79 16.72
CA HIS A 145 7.07 -1.47 17.34
C HIS A 145 5.95 -2.29 16.70
N THR A 146 4.80 -2.31 17.37
CA THR A 146 3.57 -2.87 16.84
C THR A 146 2.47 -1.84 16.93
N PHE A 147 1.55 -1.83 15.96
CA PHE A 147 0.33 -1.04 16.05
C PHE A 147 -0.87 -1.85 15.59
N ASP A 148 -2.03 -1.50 16.14
CA ASP A 148 -3.29 -2.14 15.81
C ASP A 148 -4.07 -1.26 14.83
N MET A 149 -4.81 -1.92 13.96
CA MET A 149 -5.76 -1.36 13.01
C MET A 149 -7.08 -2.09 13.17
N ILE A 150 -8.16 -1.46 12.75
CA ILE A 150 -9.44 -2.14 12.57
C ILE A 150 -9.58 -2.46 11.10
N ARG A 151 -9.98 -3.69 10.77
CA ARG A 151 -10.42 -4.06 9.42
C ARG A 151 -11.93 -4.25 9.46
N ASN A 152 -12.63 -3.53 8.59
CA ASN A 152 -14.04 -3.81 8.34
C ASN A 152 -14.20 -5.04 7.46
N GLY A 153 -15.15 -5.88 7.81
CA GLY A 153 -15.83 -6.77 6.89
C GLY A 153 -16.98 -6.06 6.16
N TYR A 154 -17.44 -6.67 5.07
CA TYR A 154 -18.49 -6.12 4.20
C TYR A 154 -19.80 -5.73 4.93
N ASN A 155 -20.15 -6.39 6.04
CA ASN A 155 -21.43 -6.22 6.74
C ASN A 155 -21.39 -5.29 7.98
N SER A 156 -20.33 -4.52 8.14
CA SER A 156 -20.07 -3.63 9.30
C SER A 156 -20.83 -2.30 9.31
N GLY A 157 -21.94 -2.22 8.57
CA GLY A 157 -22.72 -0.99 8.40
C GLY A 157 -22.06 0.06 7.49
N LEU A 158 -20.81 -0.15 7.06
CA LEU A 158 -20.08 0.71 6.13
C LEU A 158 -20.00 0.14 4.70
N ASN A 159 -20.54 -1.07 4.47
CA ASN A 159 -20.62 -1.76 3.16
C ASN A 159 -19.30 -1.81 2.38
N SER A 160 -18.17 -1.82 3.08
CA SER A 160 -16.84 -1.76 2.49
C SER A 160 -15.81 -2.44 3.35
N TYR A 161 -14.93 -3.23 2.73
CA TYR A 161 -13.67 -3.64 3.35
C TYR A 161 -12.77 -2.42 3.49
N GLY A 162 -11.86 -2.40 4.46
CA GLY A 162 -10.92 -1.30 4.61
C GLY A 162 -10.26 -1.28 5.98
N TYR A 163 -9.05 -0.74 6.02
CA TYR A 163 -8.29 -0.55 7.26
C TYR A 163 -8.50 0.84 7.85
N PHE A 164 -8.59 0.88 9.17
CA PHE A 164 -8.76 2.08 9.98
C PHE A 164 -7.68 2.13 11.05
N SER A 165 -7.23 3.33 11.40
CA SER A 165 -6.43 3.51 12.61
C SER A 165 -7.26 3.20 13.85
N THR A 166 -6.62 2.74 14.93
CA THR A 166 -7.23 2.78 16.26
C THR A 166 -7.10 4.22 16.82
N GLY A 167 -7.82 5.18 16.23
CA GLY A 167 -7.71 6.62 16.54
C GLY A 167 -8.64 7.48 15.68
N SER A 168 -8.40 8.81 15.63
CA SER A 168 -9.22 9.79 14.89
C SER A 168 -9.20 9.64 13.36
N TYR A 169 -8.35 8.76 12.81
CA TYR A 169 -8.19 8.61 11.37
C TYR A 169 -9.21 7.62 10.80
N ALA A 170 -10.24 8.15 10.14
CA ALA A 170 -11.20 7.36 9.38
C ALA A 170 -10.62 6.99 8.00
N PHE A 171 -10.32 5.70 7.82
CA PHE A 171 -9.83 5.03 6.60
C PHE A 171 -8.42 5.42 6.12
N TYR A 172 -7.58 4.42 5.82
CA TYR A 172 -6.35 4.64 5.05
C TYR A 172 -6.68 4.82 3.55
N ARG A 173 -7.15 6.02 3.19
CA ARG A 173 -7.59 6.39 1.83
C ARG A 173 -6.42 6.75 0.92
N TYR A 174 -6.57 6.46 -0.36
CA TYR A 174 -5.66 6.93 -1.41
C TYR A 174 -5.96 8.37 -1.84
N SER A 175 -7.23 8.80 -1.81
CA SER A 175 -7.67 10.08 -2.39
C SER A 175 -7.38 11.32 -1.54
N SER A 176 -7.12 11.16 -0.24
CA SER A 176 -7.01 12.26 0.70
C SER A 176 -6.30 11.85 1.99
N ALA A 177 -5.52 12.76 2.57
CA ALA A 177 -5.03 12.62 3.94
C ALA A 177 -6.14 13.01 4.94
N PRO A 178 -6.26 12.30 6.08
CA PRO A 178 -7.01 12.76 7.24
C PRO A 178 -6.60 14.17 7.72
N SER A 179 -7.52 14.89 8.35
CA SER A 179 -7.32 16.30 8.77
C SER A 179 -6.31 16.50 9.90
N ASP A 180 -6.00 15.42 10.61
CA ASP A 180 -5.05 15.33 11.72
C ASP A 180 -3.63 14.93 11.28
N CYS A 181 -3.44 14.60 9.99
CA CYS A 181 -2.13 14.54 9.37
C CYS A 181 -1.61 15.97 9.15
N VAL A 182 -0.64 16.41 9.97
CA VAL A 182 -0.11 17.79 10.00
C VAL A 182 0.95 17.99 8.94
#